data_AF-A0A0E4BUZ7-F1
#
_entry.id   AF-A0A0E4BUZ7-F1
#
_cell.length_a   1.000
_cell.length_b   1.000
_cell.length_c   1.000
_cell.angle_alpha   90.00
_cell.angle_beta   90.00
_cell.angle_gamma   90.00
#
_symmetry.space_group_name_H-M   'P 1'
#
loop_
_entity.id
_entity.type
_entity.pdbx_description
1 polymer ?
#
loop_
_entity_poly.entity_id
_entity_poly.type
_entity_poly.pdbx_seq_one_letter_code
_entity_poly.pdbx_strand_id
1 'polypeptide(L)' 'MQFHFTPTSASWLNQVEVWFSILQGQSLSGTSFTSLKQLQEHIDAYVNAYNDRAEPFVWTKKKVRQRRFKGRRITQL' A
#
# COMPACT_ATOMS: atom_id res chain seq x y z
N MET A 1 19.59 -8.83 18.23
CA MET A 1 18.60 -8.39 17.22
C MET A 1 19.34 -7.78 16.06
N GLN A 2 19.06 -8.21 14.82
CA GLN A 2 19.66 -7.66 13.61
C GLN A 2 18.60 -6.87 12.86
N PHE A 3 18.87 -5.59 12.59
CA PHE A 3 17.99 -4.74 11.80
C PHE A 3 18.41 -4.81 10.33
N HIS A 4 17.45 -5.10 9.45
CA HIS A 4 17.63 -5.08 8.01
C HIS A 4 16.93 -3.85 7.44
N PHE A 5 17.70 -2.93 6.89
CA PHE A 5 17.16 -1.73 6.25
C PHE A 5 16.93 -1.98 4.76
N THR A 6 15.83 -1.48 4.23
CA THR A 6 15.62 -1.43 2.79
C THR A 6 16.65 -0.49 2.15
N PRO A 7 17.27 -0.85 1.01
CA PRO A 7 18.17 0.04 0.30
C PRO A 7 17.44 1.35 -0.09
N THR A 8 18.19 2.44 -0.15
CA THR A 8 17.67 3.73 -0.63
C THR A 8 17.01 3.54 -2.00
N SER A 9 15.82 4.12 -2.18
CA SER A 9 15.00 4.01 -3.40
C SER A 9 14.37 2.63 -3.66
N ALA A 10 14.30 1.75 -2.66
CA ALA A 10 13.58 0.47 -2.74
C ALA A 10 12.13 0.55 -2.19
N SER A 11 11.40 1.63 -2.44
CA SER A 11 9.99 1.78 -2.00
C SER A 11 9.08 0.68 -2.55
N TRP A 12 9.45 0.06 -3.67
CA TRP A 12 8.77 -1.10 -4.24
C TRP A 12 8.77 -2.34 -3.33
N LEU A 13 9.61 -2.37 -2.29
CA LEU A 13 9.67 -3.43 -1.29
C LEU A 13 8.88 -3.06 0.00
N ASN A 14 8.22 -1.91 0.02
CA ASN A 14 7.60 -1.38 1.22
C ASN A 14 6.25 -2.05 1.51
N GLN A 15 6.30 -3.14 2.28
CA GLN A 15 5.13 -3.91 2.74
C GLN A 15 4.11 -3.05 3.50
N VAL A 16 4.56 -1.97 4.16
CA VAL A 16 3.69 -1.08 4.91
C VAL A 16 2.72 -0.32 3.99
N GLU A 17 3.16 0.07 2.78
CA GLU A 17 2.33 0.79 1.81
C GLU A 17 1.21 -0.10 1.26
N VAL A 18 1.53 -1.38 1.01
CA VAL A 18 0.54 -2.38 0.60
C VAL A 18 -0.50 -2.57 1.70
N TRP A 19 -0.05 -2.72 2.94
CA TRP A 19 -0.95 -2.89 4.07
C TRP A 19 -1.87 -1.68 4.28
N PHE A 20 -1.35 -0.45 4.15
CA PHE A 20 -2.18 0.77 4.21
C PHE A 20 -3.23 0.82 3.09
N SER A 21 -2.88 0.36 1.88
CA SER A 21 -3.84 0.28 0.77
C SER A 21 -4.98 -0.69 1.08
N ILE A 22 -4.69 -1.80 1.76
CA ILE A 22 -5.69 -2.78 2.20
C ILE A 22 -6.58 -2.19 3.29
N LEU A 23 -6.00 -1.59 4.34
CA LEU A 23 -6.74 -0.89 5.39
C LEU A 23 -7.69 0.16 4.79
N GLN A 24 -7.18 0.97 3.87
CA GLN A 24 -7.97 1.99 3.18
C GLN A 24 -9.14 1.35 2.44
N GLY A 25 -8.89 0.34 1.62
CA GLY A 25 -9.92 -0.31 0.80
C GLY A 25 -10.98 -1.08 1.60
N GLN A 26 -10.58 -1.73 2.70
CA GLN A 26 -11.47 -2.61 3.47
C GLN A 26 -12.22 -1.89 4.58
N SER A 27 -11.61 -0.86 5.20
CA SER A 27 -12.08 -0.35 6.49
C SER A 27 -12.32 1.15 6.54
N LEU A 28 -11.58 1.94 5.74
CA LEU A 28 -11.66 3.41 5.81
C LEU A 28 -12.42 4.04 4.63
N SER A 29 -12.69 3.28 3.57
CA SER A 29 -13.39 3.80 2.40
C SER A 29 -14.89 3.92 2.68
N GLY A 30 -15.41 5.14 2.62
CA GLY A 30 -16.83 5.44 2.84
C GLY A 30 -17.24 5.59 4.32
N THR A 31 -16.31 5.45 5.26
CA THR A 31 -16.57 5.70 6.69
C THR A 31 -16.41 7.18 7.02
N SER A 32 -17.29 7.70 7.87
CA SER A 32 -17.18 9.04 8.47
C SER A 32 -17.07 8.90 9.99
N PHE A 33 -16.18 9.68 10.60
CA PHE A 33 -15.93 9.67 12.03
C PHE A 33 -16.22 11.04 12.61
N THR A 34 -16.86 11.09 13.77
CA THR A 34 -17.21 12.33 14.45
C THR A 34 -16.15 12.78 15.45
N SER A 35 -15.15 11.93 15.73
CA SER A 35 -14.01 12.24 16.59
C SER A 35 -12.77 11.40 16.24
N LEU A 36 -11.60 11.89 16.64
CA LEU A 36 -10.34 11.15 16.51
C LEU A 36 -10.35 9.84 17.31
N LYS A 37 -11.00 9.82 18.48
CA LYS A 37 -11.11 8.63 19.31
C LYS A 37 -11.84 7.50 18.57
N GLN A 38 -12.93 7.84 17.88
CA GLN A 38 -13.69 6.87 17.09
C GLN A 38 -12.86 6.29 15.94
N LEU A 39 -12.04 7.13 15.29
CA LEU A 39 -11.12 6.66 14.24
C LEU A 39 -10.06 5.70 14.82
N GLN A 40 -9.49 6.01 15.98
CA GLN A 40 -8.51 5.14 16.64
C GLN A 40 -9.12 3.78 17.00
N GLU A 41 -10.26 3.78 17.67
CA GLU A 41 -10.97 2.54 18.05
C GLU A 41 -11.31 1.69 16.83
N HIS A 42 -11.72 2.33 15.72
CA HIS A 42 -12.01 1.64 14.46
C HIS A 42 -10.77 1.00 13.83
N ILE A 43 -9.64 1.71 13.81
CA ILE A 43 -8.36 1.17 13.32
C ILE A 43 -7.90 0.01 14.20
N ASP A 44 -7.95 0.15 15.53
CA ASP A 44 -7.54 -0.90 16.46
C ASP A 44 -8.39 -2.16 16.30
N ALA A 45 -9.71 -2.01 16.20
CA ALA A 45 -10.62 -3.11 15.94
C ALA A 45 -10.31 -3.81 14.61
N TYR A 46 -10.03 -3.04 13.55
CA TYR A 46 -9.62 -3.60 12.27
C TYR A 46 -8.29 -4.35 12.36
N VAL A 47 -7.28 -3.78 13.02
CA VAL A 47 -5.96 -4.41 13.18
C VAL A 47 -6.08 -5.75 13.89
N ASN A 48 -6.84 -5.82 14.98
CA ASN A 48 -7.08 -7.06 15.71
C ASN A 48 -7.73 -8.13 14.81
N ALA A 49 -8.82 -7.77 14.13
CA ALA A 49 -9.54 -8.69 13.23
C ALA A 49 -8.71 -9.09 11.99
N TYR A 50 -7.84 -8.21 11.49
CA TYR A 50 -6.94 -8.50 10.38
C TYR A 50 -5.86 -9.49 10.80
N ASN A 51 -5.26 -9.29 11.99
CA ASN A 51 -4.16 -10.10 12.49
C ASN A 51 -4.56 -11.57 12.74
N ASP A 52 -5.79 -11.83 13.15
CA ASP A 52 -6.29 -13.21 13.37
C ASP A 52 -6.22 -14.10 12.12
N ARG A 53 -6.21 -13.49 10.92
CA ARG A 53 -6.20 -14.17 9.62
C ARG A 53 -5.06 -13.68 8.71
N ALA A 54 -4.10 -12.95 9.25
CA ALA A 54 -3.05 -12.33 8.44
C ALA A 54 -2.11 -13.41 7.90
N GLU A 55 -1.98 -13.46 6.58
CA GLU A 55 -1.03 -14.34 5.90
C GLU A 55 0.20 -13.54 5.42
N PRO A 56 1.39 -14.16 5.37
CA PRO A 56 2.57 -13.53 4.80
C PRO A 56 2.34 -13.08 3.35
N PHE A 57 2.77 -11.87 3.01
CA PHE A 57 2.73 -11.39 1.63
C PHE A 57 3.71 -12.18 0.76
N VAL A 58 3.19 -12.95 -0.20
CA VAL A 58 4.01 -13.68 -1.18
C VAL A 58 4.43 -12.74 -2.30
N TRP A 59 5.69 -12.31 -2.27
CA TRP A 59 6.26 -11.46 -3.31
C TRP A 59 6.52 -12.25 -4.59
N THR A 60 5.76 -11.95 -5.64
CA THR A 60 6.02 -12.47 -6.99
C THR A 60 6.68 -11.38 -7.84
N LYS A 61 7.92 -11.60 -8.26
CA LYS A 61 8.60 -10.69 -9.20
C LYS A 61 7.89 -10.70 -10.55
N LYS A 62 7.07 -9.67 -10.81
CA LYS A 62 6.42 -9.50 -12.11
C LYS A 62 7.45 -9.00 -13.14
N LYS A 63 7.56 -9.66 -14.29
CA LYS A 63 8.33 -9.13 -15.44
C LYS A 63 7.57 -7.95 -16.04
N VAL A 64 7.88 -6.74 -15.60
CA VAL A 64 7.30 -5.51 -16.17
C VAL A 64 8.05 -5.18 -17.46
N ARG A 65 7.34 -5.19 -18.59
CA ARG A 65 7.86 -4.65 -19.86
C ARG A 65 7.51 -3.17 -19.91
N GLN A 66 8.51 -2.30 -20.00
CA GLN A 66 8.25 -0.87 -20.22
C GLN A 66 7.47 -0.71 -21.53
N ARG A 67 6.29 -0.07 -21.48
CA ARG A 67 5.60 0.32 -22.71
C ARG A 67 6.47 1.34 -23.42
N ARG A 68 6.80 1.09 -24.68
CA ARG A 68 7.46 2.09 -25.54
C ARG A 68 6.59 3.36 -25.52
N PHE A 69 7.19 4.47 -25.11
CA PHE A 69 6.58 5.77 -25.25
C PHE A 69 6.37 6.03 -26.75
N LYS A 70 5.12 6.05 -27.20
CA LYS A 70 4.80 6.43 -28.59
C LYS A 70 4.98 7.94 -28.65
N GLY A 71 6.12 8.40 -29.18
CA GLY A 71 6.39 9.83 -29.35
C GLY A 71 5.25 10.49 -30.12
N ARG A 72 4.56 11.45 -29.50
CA ARG A 72 3.70 12.39 -30.22
C ARG A 72 4.64 13.26 -31.05
N ARG A 73 4.52 13.22 -32.39
CA ARG A 73 5.24 14.13 -33.28
C ARG A 73 4.79 15.56 -32.93
N ILE A 74 5.66 16.33 -32.28
CA ILE A 74 5.53 17.78 -32.22
C ILE A 74 6.14 18.26 -33.54
N THR A 75 5.30 18.52 -34.53
CA THR A 75 5.74 19.20 -35.75
C THR A 75 4.57 20.03 -36.27
N GLN A 76 4.50 21.27 -35.79
CA GLN A 76 3.96 22.43 -36.49
C GLN A 76 4.30 23.69 -35.68
N LEU A 77 5.40 24.34 -36.07
CA LEU A 77 5.62 25.78 -36.01
C LEU A 77 6.14 26.18 -37.39
#